data_AF-A0A941JVJ7-F1
#
_entry.id   AF-A0A941JVJ7-F1
#
_cell.length_a   1.000
_cell.length_b   1.000
_cell.length_c   1.000
_cell.angle_alpha   90.00
_cell.angle_beta   90.00
_cell.angle_gamma   90.00
#
_symmetry.space_group_name_H-M   'P 1'
#
loop_
_entity.id
_entity.type
_entity.pdbx_description
1 polymer ?
#
loop_
_entity_poly.entity_id
_entity_poly.type
_entity_poly.pdbx_seq_one_letter_code
_entity_poly.pdbx_strand_id
1 'polypeptide(L)'
;MNNSSSSPYTSLVLKLVGIILMISSLLDYLAVAIPLNWQDPQWQINFTSQIVDRGIIPMVGIAFFLVGNWIDTHSTVKSSFPDLKLPVFILASFLGLLFLLMVPLNVRSLSLVSNSVLEQIAKGASQVEQQLQAQYDELNTLSKDPASLQQIDQRITQIDELLASGEFEGQQLNEAQKQELQNTKQQLENLQQLARDPEGLEAKLSELQTQLRGQKLQRQNDTKASLAKQGIRVGLSSFMLSGGYIVIGWLGLKGMGSSKTKGQKVPSNR
;
A
#
# COMPACT_ATOMS: atom_id res chain seq x y z
N MET A 1 -30.55 -27.71 37.57
CA MET A 1 -30.21 -28.83 36.65
C MET A 1 -30.45 -28.33 35.24
N ASN A 2 -29.41 -27.91 34.52
CA ASN A 2 -29.55 -27.49 33.11
C ASN A 2 -29.06 -28.62 32.20
N ASN A 3 -30.01 -29.34 31.61
CA ASN A 3 -29.75 -30.21 30.47
C ASN A 3 -29.48 -29.34 29.24
N SER A 4 -28.22 -29.05 28.95
CA SER A 4 -27.83 -28.61 27.61
C SER A 4 -27.81 -29.85 26.70
N SER A 5 -28.98 -30.19 26.15
CA SER A 5 -29.10 -31.14 25.04
C SER A 5 -28.47 -30.50 23.80
N SER A 6 -27.14 -30.46 23.75
CA SER A 6 -26.42 -30.03 22.55
C SER A 6 -26.67 -31.06 21.45
N SER A 7 -27.36 -30.63 20.40
CA SER A 7 -27.67 -31.49 19.26
C SER A 7 -26.36 -31.92 18.57
N PRO A 8 -26.15 -33.22 18.31
CA PRO A 8 -24.94 -33.72 17.63
C PRO A 8 -24.73 -33.07 16.25
N TYR A 9 -25.81 -32.61 15.63
CA TYR A 9 -25.78 -31.84 14.38
C TYR A 9 -25.04 -30.50 14.51
N THR A 10 -25.20 -29.80 15.64
CA THR A 10 -24.50 -28.52 15.88
C THR A 10 -22.99 -28.71 15.95
N SER A 11 -22.52 -29.76 16.61
CA SER A 11 -21.09 -30.11 16.67
C SER A 11 -20.53 -30.41 15.28
N LEU A 12 -21.25 -31.22 14.49
CA LEU A 12 -20.83 -31.61 13.16
C LEU A 12 -20.73 -30.41 12.21
N VAL A 13 -21.72 -29.51 12.25
CA VAL A 13 -21.71 -28.26 11.46
C VAL A 13 -20.52 -27.38 11.86
N LEU A 14 -20.25 -27.19 13.16
CA LEU A 14 -19.11 -26.39 13.61
C LEU A 14 -17.76 -26.97 13.17
N LYS A 15 -17.58 -28.29 13.25
CA LYS A 15 -16.37 -28.96 12.77
C LYS A 15 -16.20 -28.80 11.26
N LEU A 16 -17.26 -29.00 10.48
CA LEU A 16 -17.23 -28.83 9.02
C LEU A 16 -16.92 -27.41 8.60
N VAL A 17 -17.65 -26.43 9.14
CA VAL A 17 -17.43 -25.00 8.85
C VAL A 17 -16.01 -24.60 9.26
N GLY A 18 -15.53 -25.06 10.42
CA GLY A 18 -14.17 -24.81 10.87
C GLY A 18 -13.10 -25.35 9.90
N ILE A 19 -13.26 -26.58 9.42
CA ILE A 19 -12.35 -27.20 8.43
C ILE A 19 -12.40 -26.46 7.10
N ILE A 20 -13.60 -26.13 6.61
CA ILE A 20 -13.77 -25.39 5.34
C ILE A 20 -13.04 -24.04 5.44
N LEU A 21 -13.20 -23.30 6.54
CA LEU A 21 -12.51 -22.02 6.75
C LEU A 21 -10.99 -22.17 6.78
N MET A 22 -10.46 -23.22 7.42
CA MET A 22 -9.02 -23.50 7.42
C MET A 22 -8.50 -23.80 6.01
N ILE A 23 -9.17 -24.68 5.26
CA ILE A 23 -8.72 -25.06 3.91
C ILE A 23 -8.83 -23.88 2.95
N SER A 24 -9.94 -23.15 2.98
CA SER A 24 -10.14 -21.97 2.13
C SER A 24 -9.10 -20.89 2.39
N SER A 25 -8.77 -20.61 3.65
CA SER A 25 -7.71 -19.64 3.98
C SER A 25 -6.32 -20.11 3.54
N LEU A 26 -6.02 -21.41 3.64
CA LEU A 26 -4.75 -21.96 3.17
C LEU A 26 -4.61 -21.86 1.64
N LEU A 27 -5.69 -22.12 0.90
CA LEU A 27 -5.74 -21.94 -0.55
C LEU A 27 -5.56 -20.48 -0.94
N ASP A 28 -6.18 -19.57 -0.20
CA ASP A 28 -6.04 -18.14 -0.41
C ASP A 28 -4.59 -17.66 -0.18
N TYR A 29 -3.91 -18.18 0.83
CA TYR A 29 -2.48 -17.89 1.05
C TYR A 29 -1.59 -18.42 -0.07
N LEU A 30 -1.90 -19.62 -0.61
CA LEU A 30 -1.21 -20.17 -1.78
C LEU A 30 -1.45 -19.32 -3.03
N ALA A 31 -2.65 -18.79 -3.22
CA ALA A 31 -2.97 -17.90 -4.34
C ALA A 31 -2.19 -16.59 -4.25
N VAL A 32 -2.14 -15.98 -3.06
CA VAL A 32 -1.36 -14.74 -2.80
C VAL A 32 0.15 -14.96 -2.94
N ALA A 33 0.64 -16.19 -2.72
CA ALA A 33 2.05 -16.51 -2.92
C ALA A 33 2.49 -16.41 -4.39
N ILE A 34 1.57 -16.49 -5.36
CA ILE A 34 1.89 -16.49 -6.79
C ILE A 34 1.79 -15.05 -7.33
N PRO A 35 2.83 -14.51 -8.00
CA PRO A 35 4.11 -15.14 -8.37
C PRO A 35 5.13 -15.14 -7.22
N LEU A 36 5.74 -16.30 -6.92
CA LEU A 36 6.72 -16.45 -5.83
C LEU A 36 7.99 -15.65 -6.13
N ASN A 37 8.12 -14.46 -5.55
CA ASN A 37 9.29 -13.61 -5.74
C ASN A 37 9.87 -13.09 -4.41
N TRP A 38 10.55 -13.99 -3.68
CA TRP A 38 11.19 -13.68 -2.40
C TRP A 38 12.33 -12.66 -2.50
N GLN A 39 12.81 -12.31 -3.69
CA GLN A 39 13.89 -11.33 -3.87
C GLN A 39 13.37 -9.90 -4.00
N ASP A 40 12.07 -9.72 -4.28
CA ASP A 40 11.45 -8.40 -4.42
C ASP A 40 10.90 -7.91 -3.07
N PRO A 41 11.44 -6.81 -2.49
CA PRO A 41 10.94 -6.23 -1.26
C PRO A 41 9.46 -5.81 -1.34
N GLN A 42 8.98 -5.40 -2.52
CA GLN A 42 7.59 -5.01 -2.73
C GLN A 42 6.66 -6.23 -2.66
N TRP A 43 7.08 -7.36 -3.24
CA TRP A 43 6.36 -8.62 -3.13
C TRP A 43 6.29 -9.08 -1.67
N GLN A 44 7.40 -9.00 -0.93
CA GLN A 44 7.41 -9.40 0.49
C GLN A 44 6.43 -8.56 1.34
N ILE A 45 6.37 -7.24 1.13
CA ILE A 45 5.45 -6.35 1.85
C ILE A 45 4.00 -6.70 1.50
N ASN A 46 3.68 -6.86 0.22
CA ASN A 46 2.32 -7.16 -0.24
C ASN A 46 1.84 -8.55 0.22
N PHE A 47 2.71 -9.56 0.12
CA PHE A 47 2.44 -10.90 0.62
C PHE A 47 2.18 -10.89 2.12
N THR A 48 3.04 -10.20 2.88
CA THR A 48 2.91 -10.16 4.33
C THR A 48 1.68 -9.39 4.78
N SER A 49 1.40 -8.22 4.19
CA SER A 49 0.19 -7.46 4.52
C SER A 49 -1.07 -8.29 4.27
N GLN A 50 -1.18 -8.94 3.11
CA GLN A 50 -2.35 -9.73 2.76
C GLN A 50 -2.54 -10.95 3.66
N ILE A 51 -1.46 -11.67 3.99
CA ILE A 51 -1.52 -12.82 4.90
C ILE A 51 -1.87 -12.41 6.32
N VAL A 52 -1.35 -11.28 6.79
CA VAL A 52 -1.65 -10.76 8.14
C VAL A 52 -3.09 -10.27 8.21
N ASP A 53 -3.57 -9.53 7.22
CA ASP A 53 -4.94 -9.01 7.16
C ASP A 53 -5.98 -10.14 7.10
N ARG A 54 -5.66 -11.24 6.42
CA ARG A 54 -6.52 -12.43 6.31
C ARG A 54 -6.21 -13.51 7.33
N GLY A 55 -5.29 -13.23 8.26
CA GLY A 55 -4.79 -14.16 9.28
C GLY A 55 -5.82 -14.59 10.33
N ILE A 56 -6.89 -13.79 10.49
CA ILE A 56 -8.00 -14.05 11.42
C ILE A 56 -8.88 -15.21 10.93
N ILE A 57 -9.02 -15.38 9.61
CA ILE A 57 -9.93 -16.39 9.03
C ILE A 57 -9.58 -17.83 9.48
N PRO A 58 -8.33 -18.30 9.37
CA PRO A 58 -7.98 -19.63 9.90
C PRO A 58 -8.15 -19.72 11.42
N MET A 59 -7.95 -18.62 12.16
CA MET A 59 -8.08 -18.60 13.62
C MET A 59 -9.52 -18.86 14.05
N VAL A 60 -10.47 -18.22 13.36
CA VAL A 60 -11.92 -18.46 13.54
C VAL A 60 -12.28 -19.90 13.15
N GLY A 61 -11.70 -20.42 12.07
CA GLY A 61 -11.85 -21.82 11.68
C GLY A 61 -11.42 -22.79 12.79
N ILE A 62 -10.26 -22.53 13.42
CA ILE A 62 -9.74 -23.32 14.54
C ILE A 62 -10.65 -23.22 15.76
N ALA A 63 -11.14 -22.01 16.08
CA ALA A 63 -12.08 -21.82 17.18
C ALA A 63 -13.37 -22.64 16.99
N PHE A 64 -13.99 -22.60 15.81
CA PHE A 64 -15.19 -23.40 15.52
C PHE A 64 -14.93 -24.90 15.56
N PHE A 65 -13.80 -25.35 15.04
CA PHE A 65 -13.42 -26.76 15.13
C PHE A 65 -13.25 -27.21 16.60
N LEU A 66 -12.58 -26.42 17.44
CA LEU A 66 -12.35 -26.74 18.84
C LEU A 66 -13.65 -26.71 19.66
N VAL A 67 -14.52 -25.72 19.44
CA VAL A 67 -15.84 -25.64 20.09
C VAL A 67 -16.71 -26.83 19.67
N GLY A 68 -16.71 -27.20 18.39
CA GLY A 68 -17.41 -28.38 17.90
C GLY A 68 -16.93 -29.67 18.58
N ASN A 69 -15.61 -29.83 18.75
CA ASN A 69 -15.03 -30.96 19.48
C ASN A 69 -15.34 -30.96 20.98
N TRP A 70 -15.41 -29.79 21.61
CA TRP A 70 -15.76 -29.68 23.02
C TRP A 70 -17.22 -30.10 23.27
N ILE A 71 -18.15 -29.65 22.41
CA ILE A 71 -19.56 -30.05 22.45
C ILE A 71 -19.72 -31.56 22.27
N ASP A 72 -18.97 -32.15 21.33
CA ASP A 72 -19.00 -33.59 21.06
C ASP A 72 -18.52 -34.42 22.26
N THR A 73 -17.51 -33.92 22.98
CA THR A 73 -16.97 -34.59 24.17
C THR A 73 -17.99 -34.63 25.33
N HIS A 74 -18.95 -33.70 25.36
CA HIS A 74 -20.02 -33.65 26.37
C HIS A 74 -21.34 -34.28 25.88
N SER A 75 -21.36 -34.79 24.64
CA SER A 75 -22.52 -35.45 24.06
C SER A 75 -22.44 -36.96 24.29
N THR A 76 -23.56 -37.60 24.60
CA THR A 76 -23.64 -39.07 24.80
C THR A 76 -23.57 -39.85 23.49
N VAL A 77 -23.70 -39.16 22.35
CA VAL A 77 -23.64 -39.73 21.01
C VAL A 77 -22.23 -39.53 20.46
N LYS A 78 -21.52 -40.62 20.23
CA LYS A 78 -20.15 -40.62 19.70
C LYS A 78 -20.17 -40.15 18.24
N SER A 79 -19.61 -38.98 17.91
CA SER A 79 -19.50 -38.58 16.50
C SER A 79 -18.51 -39.48 15.74
N SER A 80 -18.81 -39.74 14.47
CA SER A 80 -17.98 -40.55 13.55
C SER A 80 -16.84 -39.75 12.89
N PHE A 81 -16.61 -38.51 13.33
CA PHE A 81 -15.61 -37.63 12.70
C PHE A 81 -14.19 -38.03 13.11
N PRO A 82 -13.20 -38.04 12.18
CA PRO A 82 -11.81 -38.35 12.51
C PRO A 82 -11.23 -37.36 13.52
N ASP A 83 -10.36 -37.85 14.41
CA ASP A 83 -9.72 -37.04 15.45
C ASP A 83 -8.62 -36.15 14.85
N LEU A 84 -9.05 -35.05 14.20
CA LEU A 84 -8.18 -34.07 13.55
C LEU A 84 -7.59 -33.03 14.52
N LYS A 85 -7.67 -33.25 15.83
CA LYS A 85 -7.15 -32.30 16.84
C LYS A 85 -5.65 -32.06 16.71
N LEU A 86 -4.89 -33.14 16.52
CA LEU A 86 -3.43 -33.09 16.40
C LEU A 86 -2.96 -32.23 15.21
N PRO A 87 -3.41 -32.46 13.95
CA PRO A 87 -3.01 -31.63 12.82
C PRO A 87 -3.49 -30.18 12.97
N VAL A 88 -4.65 -29.92 13.61
CA VAL A 88 -5.14 -28.56 13.87
C VAL A 88 -4.22 -27.79 14.84
N PHE A 89 -3.74 -28.44 15.91
CA PHE A 89 -2.81 -27.78 16.84
C PHE A 89 -1.42 -27.58 16.24
N ILE A 90 -0.93 -28.53 15.42
CA ILE A 90 0.32 -28.36 14.67
C ILE A 90 0.18 -27.18 13.70
N LEU A 91 -0.92 -27.10 12.96
CA LEU A 91 -1.20 -26.00 12.05
C LEU A 91 -1.25 -24.66 12.78
N ALA A 92 -1.93 -24.60 13.93
CA ALA A 92 -1.99 -23.40 14.76
C ALA A 92 -0.59 -22.94 15.20
N SER A 93 0.23 -23.88 15.69
CA SER A 93 1.59 -23.57 16.14
C SER A 93 2.50 -23.14 14.98
N PHE A 94 2.35 -23.77 13.82
CA PHE A 94 3.09 -23.41 12.60
C PHE A 94 2.71 -22.01 12.11
N LEU A 95 1.41 -21.69 12.04
CA LEU A 95 0.94 -20.35 11.68
C LEU A 95 1.43 -19.30 12.68
N GLY A 96 1.38 -19.59 13.99
CA GLY A 96 1.90 -18.70 15.02
C GLY A 96 3.38 -18.38 14.84
N LEU A 97 4.20 -19.40 14.56
CA LEU A 97 5.62 -19.21 14.25
C LEU A 97 5.84 -18.40 12.96
N LEU A 98 5.04 -18.68 11.92
CA LEU A 98 5.11 -17.97 10.65
C LEU A 98 4.78 -16.48 10.82
N PHE A 99 3.71 -16.14 11.55
CA PHE A 99 3.36 -14.75 11.87
C PHE A 99 4.41 -14.05 12.74
N LEU A 100 5.05 -14.78 13.67
CA LEU A 100 6.15 -14.25 14.47
C LEU A 100 7.36 -13.91 13.61
N LEU A 101 7.71 -14.79 12.65
CA LEU A 101 8.86 -14.60 11.76
C LEU A 101 8.62 -13.50 10.70
N MET A 102 7.36 -13.25 10.34
CA MET A 102 6.97 -12.14 9.46
C MET A 102 7.27 -10.77 10.07
N VAL A 103 7.24 -10.62 11.40
CA VAL A 103 7.53 -9.34 12.08
C VAL A 103 8.94 -8.80 11.76
N PRO A 104 10.05 -9.53 12.01
CA PRO A 104 11.39 -9.02 11.69
C PRO A 104 11.65 -8.89 10.18
N LEU A 105 10.97 -9.69 9.34
CA LEU A 105 11.09 -9.60 7.88
C LEU A 105 10.47 -8.30 7.33
N ASN A 106 9.30 -7.89 7.81
CA ASN A 106 8.65 -6.65 7.38
C ASN A 106 9.51 -5.41 7.61
N VAL A 107 10.17 -5.33 8.76
CA VAL A 107 10.96 -4.14 9.14
C VAL A 107 12.14 -3.93 8.19
N ARG A 108 12.80 -5.01 7.75
CA ARG A 108 13.91 -4.94 6.81
C ARG A 108 13.44 -4.52 5.42
N SER A 109 12.37 -5.12 4.92
CA SER A 109 11.90 -4.87 3.54
C SER A 109 11.23 -3.50 3.40
N LEU A 110 10.52 -3.04 4.43
CA LEU A 110 9.96 -1.68 4.48
C LEU A 110 11.05 -0.60 4.43
N SER A 111 12.20 -0.85 5.06
CA SER A 111 13.33 0.10 5.01
C SER A 111 13.94 0.21 3.61
N LEU A 112 14.03 -0.89 2.86
CA LEU A 112 14.55 -0.92 1.48
C LEU A 112 13.60 -0.21 0.51
N VAL A 113 12.29 -0.48 0.59
CA VAL A 113 11.28 0.20 -0.24
C VAL A 113 11.22 1.68 0.09
N SER A 114 11.24 2.05 1.37
CA SER A 114 11.31 3.45 1.81
C SER A 114 12.47 4.19 1.15
N ASN A 115 13.69 3.63 1.21
CA ASN A 115 14.86 4.23 0.58
C ASN A 115 14.69 4.39 -0.94
N SER A 116 14.15 3.38 -1.61
CA SER A 116 13.93 3.43 -3.06
C SER A 116 12.89 4.48 -3.49
N VAL A 117 11.80 4.64 -2.74
CA VAL A 117 10.75 5.63 -3.01
C VAL A 117 11.25 7.03 -2.70
N LEU A 118 11.98 7.21 -1.60
CA LEU A 118 12.61 8.48 -1.27
C LEU A 118 13.67 8.88 -2.30
N GLU A 119 14.45 7.92 -2.81
CA GLU A 119 15.43 8.15 -3.87
C GLU A 119 14.76 8.52 -5.20
N GLN A 120 13.64 7.89 -5.56
CA GLN A 120 12.84 8.27 -6.73
C GLN A 120 12.27 9.68 -6.60
N ILE A 121 11.72 10.05 -5.44
CA ILE A 121 11.26 11.43 -5.17
C ILE A 121 12.41 12.43 -5.27
N ALA A 122 13.60 12.06 -4.76
CA ALA A 122 14.78 12.90 -4.83
C ALA A 122 15.27 13.08 -6.28
N LYS A 123 15.33 12.01 -7.07
CA LYS A 123 15.72 12.03 -8.49
C LYS A 123 14.72 12.82 -9.35
N GLY A 124 13.42 12.59 -9.17
CA GLY A 124 12.38 13.32 -9.89
C GLY A 124 12.41 14.82 -9.61
N ALA A 125 12.61 15.23 -8.35
CA ALA A 125 12.76 16.64 -8.00
C ALA A 125 14.03 17.26 -8.62
N SER A 126 15.15 16.53 -8.62
CA SER A 126 16.40 16.99 -9.24
C SER A 126 16.28 17.17 -10.75
N GLN A 127 15.54 16.30 -11.44
CA GLN A 127 15.30 16.42 -12.88
C GLN A 127 14.44 17.63 -13.22
N VAL A 128 13.38 17.88 -12.44
CA VAL A 128 12.53 19.07 -12.64
C VAL A 128 13.30 20.36 -12.34
N GLU A 129 14.14 20.40 -11.30
CA GLU A 129 15.02 21.54 -11.03
C GLU A 129 15.98 21.81 -12.19
N GLN A 130 16.61 20.77 -12.76
CA GLN A 130 17.49 20.91 -13.92
C GLN A 130 16.76 21.42 -15.17
N GLN A 131 15.55 20.93 -15.43
CA GLN A 131 14.75 21.36 -16.57
C GLN A 131 14.28 22.82 -16.42
N LEU A 132 13.93 23.24 -15.20
CA LEU A 132 13.57 24.63 -14.90
C LEU A 132 14.77 25.57 -15.09
N GLN A 133 15.95 25.16 -14.65
CA GLN A 133 17.17 25.93 -14.84
C GLN A 133 17.54 26.07 -16.32
N ALA A 134 17.43 24.98 -17.10
CA ALA A 134 17.70 25.02 -18.53
C ALA A 134 16.73 25.95 -19.29
N GLN A 135 15.43 25.89 -18.98
CA GLN A 135 14.44 26.82 -19.57
C GLN A 135 14.70 28.28 -19.17
N TYR A 136 15.13 28.51 -17.93
CA TYR A 136 15.51 29.85 -17.48
C TYR A 136 16.74 30.37 -18.22
N ASP A 137 17.78 29.54 -18.38
CA ASP A 137 19.00 29.92 -19.09
C ASP A 137 18.68 30.26 -20.55
N GLU A 138 17.80 29.50 -21.20
CA GLU A 138 17.30 29.77 -22.55
C GLU A 138 16.53 31.10 -22.61
N LEU A 139 15.58 31.33 -21.70
CA LEU A 139 14.84 32.60 -21.64
C LEU A 139 15.77 33.79 -21.36
N ASN A 140 16.74 33.64 -20.46
CA ASN A 140 17.71 34.68 -20.14
C ASN A 140 18.63 34.99 -21.33
N THR A 141 18.96 34.00 -22.17
CA THR A 141 19.69 34.25 -23.42
C THR A 141 18.84 35.00 -24.45
N LEU A 142 17.55 34.66 -24.58
CA LEU A 142 16.58 35.37 -25.43
C LEU A 142 16.35 36.82 -24.96
N SER A 143 16.30 37.05 -23.64
CA SER A 143 16.23 38.37 -23.02
C SER A 143 17.42 39.26 -23.34
N LYS A 144 18.62 38.67 -23.40
CA LYS A 144 19.88 39.39 -23.65
C LYS A 144 20.14 39.62 -25.14
N ASP A 145 19.40 38.96 -26.02
CA ASP A 145 19.49 39.16 -27.46
C ASP A 145 18.50 40.26 -27.94
N PRO A 146 19.00 41.48 -28.24
CA PRO A 146 18.14 42.58 -28.68
C PRO A 146 17.44 42.29 -30.02
N ALA A 147 17.97 41.40 -30.86
CA ALA A 147 17.35 41.04 -32.14
C ALA A 147 16.07 40.21 -31.93
N SER A 148 16.07 39.30 -30.96
CA SER A 148 14.92 38.47 -30.60
C SER A 148 13.77 39.30 -30.01
N LEU A 149 14.08 40.27 -29.15
CA LEU A 149 13.09 41.20 -28.60
C LEU A 149 12.47 42.12 -29.68
N GLN A 150 13.28 42.55 -30.67
CA GLN A 150 12.78 43.35 -31.79
C GLN A 150 11.83 42.58 -32.69
N GLN A 151 12.05 41.28 -32.91
CA GLN A 151 11.11 40.44 -33.67
C GLN A 151 9.76 40.29 -32.96
N ILE A 152 9.76 40.18 -31.63
CA ILE A 152 8.52 40.14 -30.84
C ILE A 152 7.76 41.46 -30.94
N ASP A 153 8.45 42.61 -30.83
CA ASP A 153 7.86 43.95 -31.01
C ASP A 153 7.23 44.12 -32.40
N GLN A 154 7.91 43.66 -33.45
CA GLN A 154 7.40 43.71 -34.83
C GLN A 154 6.15 42.86 -35.01
N ARG A 155 6.11 41.66 -34.40
CA ARG A 155 4.94 40.76 -34.44
C ARG A 155 3.74 41.34 -33.70
N ILE A 156 3.95 41.94 -32.53
CA ILE A 156 2.88 42.61 -31.76
C ILE A 156 2.30 43.76 -32.58
N THR A 157 3.16 44.55 -33.23
CA THR A 157 2.73 45.68 -34.07
C THR A 157 1.93 45.20 -35.29
N GLN A 158 2.35 44.12 -35.96
CA GLN A 158 1.59 43.50 -37.05
C GLN A 158 0.21 43.00 -36.59
N ILE A 159 0.12 42.36 -35.42
CA ILE A 159 -1.16 41.90 -34.87
C ILE A 159 -2.07 43.08 -34.54
N ASP A 160 -1.54 44.18 -34.00
CA ASP A 160 -2.31 45.40 -33.74
C ASP A 160 -2.81 46.05 -35.02
N GLU A 161 -2.00 46.08 -36.09
CA GLU A 161 -2.43 46.57 -37.41
C GLU A 161 -3.55 45.70 -38.00
N LEU A 162 -3.49 44.39 -37.85
CA LEU A 162 -4.54 43.45 -38.29
C LEU A 162 -5.82 43.59 -37.47
N LEU A 163 -5.71 43.77 -36.15
CA LEU A 163 -6.86 44.00 -35.27
C LEU A 163 -7.51 45.37 -35.50
N ALA A 164 -6.71 46.40 -35.81
CA ALA A 164 -7.19 47.76 -36.07
C ALA A 164 -7.79 47.92 -37.48
N SER A 165 -7.22 47.25 -38.48
CA SER A 165 -7.77 47.21 -39.85
C SER A 165 -9.01 46.31 -39.94
N GLY A 166 -9.12 45.28 -39.08
CA GLY A 166 -10.29 44.39 -39.04
C GLY A 166 -10.41 43.46 -40.25
N GLU A 167 -9.41 43.47 -41.14
CA GLU A 167 -9.38 42.71 -42.38
C GLU A 167 -8.05 41.97 -42.51
N PHE A 168 -8.10 40.70 -42.88
CA PHE A 168 -6.93 39.88 -43.19
C PHE A 168 -7.10 39.32 -44.60
N GLU A 169 -6.15 39.61 -45.49
CA GLU A 169 -6.18 39.20 -46.91
C GLU A 169 -7.51 39.51 -47.65
N GLY A 170 -8.16 40.63 -47.32
CA GLY A 170 -9.41 41.07 -47.96
C GLY A 170 -10.68 40.34 -47.47
N GLN A 171 -10.59 39.61 -46.35
CA GLN A 171 -11.75 39.04 -45.65
C GLN A 171 -11.88 39.65 -44.24
N GLN A 172 -13.12 39.95 -43.82
CA GLN A 172 -13.40 40.44 -42.47
C GLN A 172 -13.02 39.37 -41.44
N LEU A 173 -12.20 39.78 -40.47
CA LEU A 173 -11.81 38.91 -39.35
C LEU A 173 -13.05 38.49 -38.57
N ASN A 174 -13.27 37.18 -38.48
CA ASN A 174 -14.38 36.63 -37.69
C ASN A 174 -14.10 36.81 -36.19
N GLU A 175 -15.14 36.87 -35.36
CA GLU A 175 -14.99 37.13 -33.90
C GLU A 175 -14.07 36.11 -33.20
N ALA A 176 -14.10 34.85 -33.65
CA ALA A 176 -13.18 33.81 -33.15
C ALA A 176 -11.70 34.09 -33.49
N GLN A 177 -11.42 34.65 -34.67
CA GLN A 177 -10.05 34.96 -35.12
C GLN A 177 -9.49 36.18 -34.41
N LYS A 178 -10.33 37.20 -34.15
CA LYS A 178 -9.94 38.36 -33.34
C LYS A 178 -9.56 37.93 -31.92
N GLN A 179 -10.31 36.99 -31.35
CA GLN A 179 -10.05 36.48 -30.00
C GLN A 179 -8.75 35.67 -29.93
N GLU A 180 -8.45 34.88 -30.97
CA GLU A 180 -7.18 34.16 -31.10
C GLU A 180 -5.98 35.12 -31.27
N LEU A 181 -6.13 36.17 -32.08
CA LEU A 181 -5.12 37.22 -32.25
C LEU A 181 -4.88 38.00 -30.96
N GLN A 182 -5.94 38.32 -30.20
CA GLN A 182 -5.82 38.94 -28.88
C GLN A 182 -5.09 38.04 -27.87
N ASN A 183 -5.44 36.75 -27.81
CA ASN A 183 -4.74 35.80 -26.95
C ASN A 183 -3.25 35.66 -27.31
N THR A 184 -2.96 35.62 -28.61
CA THR A 184 -1.58 35.54 -29.13
C THR A 184 -0.79 36.82 -28.78
N LYS A 185 -1.40 37.99 -28.97
CA LYS A 185 -0.81 39.27 -28.56
C LYS A 185 -0.47 39.29 -27.07
N GLN A 186 -1.42 38.88 -26.23
CA GLN A 186 -1.29 38.90 -24.78
C GLN A 186 -0.19 37.95 -24.28
N GLN A 187 0.00 36.80 -24.94
CA GLN A 187 1.12 35.91 -24.68
C GLN A 187 2.47 36.54 -25.07
N LEU A 188 2.55 37.18 -26.24
CA LEU A 188 3.77 37.83 -26.72
C LEU A 188 4.17 39.02 -25.85
N GLU A 189 3.21 39.83 -25.40
CA GLU A 189 3.44 40.94 -24.45
C GLU A 189 3.96 40.43 -23.11
N ASN A 190 3.38 39.33 -22.59
CA ASN A 190 3.83 38.74 -21.33
C ASN A 190 5.26 38.17 -21.45
N LEU A 191 5.56 37.48 -22.55
CA LEU A 191 6.91 36.99 -22.84
C LEU A 191 7.91 38.12 -22.99
N GLN A 192 7.54 39.21 -23.65
CA GLN A 192 8.38 40.40 -23.78
C GLN A 192 8.63 41.06 -22.43
N GLN A 193 7.60 41.18 -21.59
CA GLN A 193 7.69 41.81 -20.28
C GLN A 193 8.56 40.98 -19.33
N LEU A 194 8.41 39.66 -19.35
CA LEU A 194 9.30 38.72 -18.64
C LEU A 194 10.73 38.84 -19.18
N ALA A 195 10.90 38.90 -20.49
CA ALA A 195 12.22 38.95 -21.10
C ALA A 195 12.95 40.29 -20.83
N ARG A 196 12.23 41.40 -20.69
CA ARG A 196 12.78 42.72 -20.34
C ARG A 196 13.07 42.90 -18.84
N ASP A 197 12.52 42.05 -17.97
CA ASP A 197 12.68 42.12 -16.51
C ASP A 197 13.49 40.93 -15.97
N PRO A 198 14.83 41.00 -15.99
CA PRO A 198 15.69 39.93 -15.48
C PRO A 198 15.51 39.69 -13.97
N GLU A 199 15.17 40.71 -13.18
CA GLU A 199 14.92 40.57 -11.73
C GLU A 199 13.60 39.83 -11.47
N GLY A 200 12.56 40.11 -12.26
CA GLY A 200 11.28 39.39 -12.21
C GLY A 200 11.40 37.91 -12.61
N LEU A 201 12.31 37.58 -13.53
CA LEU A 201 12.60 36.20 -13.94
C LEU A 201 13.28 35.41 -12.80
N GLU A 202 14.30 36.00 -12.16
CA GLU A 202 14.99 35.40 -11.01
C GLU A 202 14.05 35.22 -9.81
N ALA A 203 13.18 36.19 -9.54
CA ALA A 203 12.18 36.10 -8.48
C ALA A 203 11.21 34.93 -8.72
N LYS A 204 10.70 34.77 -9.94
CA LYS A 204 9.84 33.62 -10.30
C LYS A 204 10.57 32.28 -10.23
N LEU A 205 11.84 32.22 -10.64
CA LEU A 205 12.65 31.00 -10.51
C LEU A 205 12.84 30.63 -9.04
N SER A 206 13.21 31.60 -8.20
CA SER A 206 13.40 31.41 -6.77
C SER A 206 12.11 30.96 -6.08
N GLU A 207 10.97 31.55 -6.47
CA GLU A 207 9.65 31.14 -5.99
C GLU A 207 9.34 29.69 -6.40
N LEU A 208 9.51 29.34 -7.68
CA LEU A 208 9.27 27.98 -8.17
C LEU A 208 10.21 26.95 -7.53
N GLN A 209 11.49 27.27 -7.35
CA GLN A 209 12.45 26.43 -6.64
C GLN A 209 12.04 26.25 -5.17
N THR A 210 11.59 27.31 -4.50
CA THR A 210 11.13 27.26 -3.12
C THR A 210 9.87 26.41 -3.00
N GLN A 211 8.91 26.58 -3.91
CA GLN A 211 7.71 25.74 -3.98
C GLN A 211 8.06 24.27 -4.27
N LEU A 212 9.00 24.00 -5.19
CA LEU A 212 9.46 22.64 -5.49
C LEU A 212 10.11 21.98 -4.28
N ARG A 213 10.98 22.71 -3.57
CA ARG A 213 11.60 22.25 -2.32
C ARG A 213 10.56 21.99 -1.24
N GLY A 214 9.58 22.88 -1.09
CA GLY A 214 8.44 22.72 -0.19
C GLY A 214 7.64 21.45 -0.50
N GLN A 215 7.24 21.26 -1.76
CA GLN A 215 6.54 20.05 -2.20
C GLN A 215 7.36 18.78 -2.01
N LYS A 216 8.68 18.83 -2.27
CA LYS A 216 9.59 17.70 -2.04
C LYS A 216 9.64 17.32 -0.56
N LEU A 217 9.83 18.29 0.33
CA LEU A 217 9.83 18.09 1.78
C LEU A 217 8.50 17.51 2.27
N GLN A 218 7.38 18.05 1.78
CA GLN A 218 6.05 17.59 2.14
C GLN A 218 5.79 16.15 1.68
N ARG A 219 6.04 15.83 0.40
CA ARG A 219 5.90 14.46 -0.12
C ARG A 219 6.81 13.47 0.59
N GLN A 220 8.03 13.87 0.95
CA GLN A 220 8.93 13.02 1.74
C GLN A 220 8.38 12.74 3.14
N ASN A 221 7.86 13.77 3.83
CA ASN A 221 7.27 13.60 5.15
C ASN A 221 5.98 12.77 5.13
N ASP A 222 5.10 13.01 4.16
CA ASP A 222 3.85 12.25 4.00
C ASP A 222 4.13 10.79 3.67
N THR A 223 5.12 10.52 2.80
CA THR A 223 5.56 9.16 2.47
C THR A 223 6.13 8.46 3.70
N LYS A 224 7.01 9.11 4.47
CA LYS A 224 7.55 8.56 5.73
C LYS A 224 6.44 8.25 6.73
N ALA A 225 5.48 9.15 6.91
CA ALA A 225 4.37 8.98 7.84
C ALA A 225 3.42 7.85 7.41
N SER A 226 3.12 7.74 6.12
CA SER A 226 2.28 6.68 5.56
C SER A 226 2.94 5.31 5.73
N LEU A 227 4.22 5.19 5.39
CA LEU A 227 4.99 3.95 5.55
C LEU A 227 5.13 3.55 7.03
N ALA A 228 5.32 4.51 7.94
CA ALA A 228 5.35 4.24 9.37
C ALA A 228 4.00 3.73 9.89
N LYS A 229 2.88 4.37 9.48
CA LYS A 229 1.53 3.92 9.83
C LYS A 229 1.25 2.51 9.31
N GLN A 230 1.67 2.20 8.08
CA GLN A 230 1.50 0.88 7.47
C GLN A 230 2.35 -0.18 8.19
N GLY A 231 3.62 0.13 8.51
CA GLY A 231 4.50 -0.75 9.28
C GLY A 231 3.99 -1.05 10.70
N ILE A 232 3.47 -0.04 11.40
CA ILE A 232 2.89 -0.21 12.75
C ILE A 232 1.62 -1.08 12.69
N ARG A 233 0.74 -0.83 11.73
CA ARG A 233 -0.51 -1.60 11.58
C ARG A 233 -0.21 -3.07 11.32
N VAL A 234 0.63 -3.36 10.32
CA VAL A 234 0.97 -4.74 9.95
C VAL A 234 1.75 -5.43 11.08
N GLY A 235 2.67 -4.73 11.74
CA GLY A 235 3.43 -5.25 12.87
C GLY A 235 2.56 -5.59 14.08
N LEU A 236 1.62 -4.71 14.44
CA LEU A 236 0.71 -4.91 15.56
C LEU A 236 -0.27 -6.06 15.29
N SER A 237 -0.87 -6.11 14.09
CA SER A 237 -1.75 -7.20 13.68
C SER A 237 -1.01 -8.54 13.71
N SER A 238 0.21 -8.61 13.17
CA SER A 238 1.04 -9.82 13.17
C SER A 238 1.35 -10.30 14.58
N PHE A 239 1.68 -9.38 15.49
CA PHE A 239 1.99 -9.71 16.88
C PHE A 239 0.77 -10.26 17.63
N MET A 240 -0.39 -9.61 17.47
CA MET A 240 -1.64 -10.03 18.09
C MET A 240 -2.06 -11.42 17.59
N LEU A 241 -1.92 -11.66 16.29
CA LEU A 241 -2.23 -12.93 15.66
C LEU A 241 -1.28 -14.03 16.14
N SER A 242 0.03 -13.77 16.13
CA SER A 242 1.06 -14.69 16.64
C SER A 242 0.76 -15.10 18.08
N GLY A 243 0.44 -14.14 18.96
CA GLY A 243 0.06 -14.43 20.35
C GLY A 243 -1.14 -15.38 20.44
N GLY A 244 -2.20 -15.11 19.66
CA GLY A 244 -3.40 -15.94 19.62
C GLY A 244 -3.12 -17.38 19.19
N TYR A 245 -2.38 -17.56 18.09
CA TYR A 245 -2.02 -18.88 17.57
C TYR A 245 -1.08 -19.66 18.50
N ILE A 246 -0.10 -18.99 19.11
CA ILE A 246 0.82 -19.62 20.08
C ILE A 246 0.06 -20.13 21.30
N VAL A 247 -0.86 -19.33 21.86
CA VAL A 247 -1.67 -19.75 23.02
C VAL A 247 -2.52 -20.97 22.67
N ILE A 248 -3.20 -20.97 21.52
CA ILE A 248 -4.03 -22.09 21.07
C ILE A 248 -3.19 -23.35 20.84
N GLY A 249 -2.05 -23.22 20.14
CA GLY A 249 -1.14 -24.34 19.87
C GLY A 249 -0.56 -24.94 21.17
N TRP A 250 -0.09 -24.09 22.08
CA TRP A 250 0.48 -24.51 23.36
C TRP A 250 -0.55 -25.20 24.26
N LEU A 251 -1.76 -24.65 24.39
CA LEU A 251 -2.84 -25.25 25.18
C LEU A 251 -3.24 -26.63 24.64
N GLY A 252 -3.33 -26.77 23.33
CA GLY A 252 -3.64 -28.04 22.67
C GLY A 252 -2.58 -29.12 22.87
N LEU A 253 -1.31 -28.77 22.64
CA LEU A 253 -0.19 -29.71 22.77
C LEU A 253 0.02 -30.15 24.23
N LYS A 254 -0.12 -29.24 25.20
CA LYS A 254 0.00 -29.58 26.64
C LYS A 254 -1.15 -30.44 27.15
N GLY A 255 -2.38 -30.21 26.68
CA GLY A 255 -3.55 -31.01 27.05
C GLY A 255 -3.48 -32.46 26.52
N MET A 256 -2.80 -32.69 25.40
CA MET A 256 -2.64 -34.01 24.81
C MET A 256 -1.46 -34.79 25.42
N GLY A 257 -0.40 -34.09 25.84
CA GLY A 257 0.76 -34.66 26.54
C GLY A 257 0.47 -35.17 27.95
N SER A 258 -0.48 -34.55 28.67
CA SER A 258 -0.87 -34.97 30.03
C SER A 258 -1.87 -36.13 30.05
N SER A 259 -2.58 -36.38 28.95
CA SER A 259 -3.60 -37.44 28.84
C SER A 259 -2.99 -38.84 28.65
N LYS A 260 -1.75 -38.94 28.12
CA LYS A 260 -1.08 -40.24 27.91
C LYS A 260 -0.49 -40.89 29.17
N THR A 261 -0.43 -40.20 30.32
CA THR A 261 0.26 -40.73 31.53
C THR A 261 -0.68 -41.39 32.54
N LYS A 262 -1.98 -41.54 32.24
CA LYS A 262 -2.96 -42.16 33.16
C LYS A 262 -3.54 -43.46 32.59
N GLY A 263 -2.67 -44.34 32.10
CA GLY A 263 -3.00 -45.73 31.77
C GLY A 263 -2.54 -46.69 32.86
N GLN A 264 -3.48 -47.14 33.69
CA GLN A 264 -3.53 -48.44 34.40
C GLN A 264 -2.25 -48.94 35.11
N LYS A 265 -2.19 -48.73 36.44
CA LYS A 265 -1.69 -49.78 37.35
C LYS A 265 -2.91 -50.48 37.95
N VAL A 266 -3.23 -51.65 37.42
CA VAL A 266 -4.11 -52.61 38.11
C VAL A 266 -3.23 -53.32 39.14
N PRO A 267 -3.48 -53.22 40.45
CA PRO A 267 -2.81 -54.11 41.39
C PRO A 267 -3.39 -55.52 41.18
N SER A 268 -2.59 -56.40 40.58
CA SER A 268 -2.73 -57.83 40.82
C SER A 268 -2.32 -58.06 42.27
N ASN A 269 -3.25 -58.50 43.11
CA ASN A 269 -2.87 -59.27 44.26
C ASN A 269 -3.84 -60.42 44.48
N ARG A 270 -3.21 -61.59 44.69
CA ARG A 270 -3.78 -62.88 45.06
C ARG A 270 -4.52 -62.81 46.39
#